data_AF-A0A421DTT8-F1
#
_entry.id   AF-A0A421DTT8-F1
#
_cell.length_a   1.000
_cell.length_b   1.000
_cell.length_c   1.000
_cell.angle_alpha   90.00
_cell.angle_beta   90.00
_cell.angle_gamma   90.00
#
_symmetry.space_group_name_H-M   'P 1'
#
loop_
_entity.id
_entity.type
_entity.pdbx_description
1 polymer ?
#
loop_
_entity_poly.entity_id
_entity_poly.type
_entity_poly.pdbx_seq_one_letter_code
_entity_poly.pdbx_strand_id
1 'polypeptide(L)' 'MKTLGLIGGMNRESTIPYYRTINECVKNQLGGLHSAKLILHSVDFHDIENTRKLPLLSII' A
#
# COMPACT_ATOMS: atom_id res chain seq x y z
N MET A 1 -12.24 1.49 -15.80
CA MET A 1 -11.47 1.68 -14.55
C MET A 1 -10.07 2.20 -14.89
N LYS A 2 -9.61 3.25 -14.19
CA LYS A 2 -8.24 3.78 -14.29
C LYS A 2 -7.26 2.88 -13.51
N THR A 3 -5.99 2.86 -13.90
CA THR A 3 -4.96 2.13 -13.15
C THR A 3 -4.53 2.97 -11.94
N LEU A 4 -4.50 2.36 -10.76
CA LEU A 4 -4.03 3.00 -9.53
C LEU A 4 -2.58 2.58 -9.24
N GLY A 5 -1.71 3.56 -8.98
CA GLY A 5 -0.36 3.33 -8.49
C GLY A 5 -0.32 3.37 -6.96
N LEU A 6 0.14 2.30 -6.32
CA LEU A 6 0.39 2.19 -4.89
C LEU A 6 1.90 2.21 -4.66
N ILE A 7 2.38 3.11 -3.82
CA ILE A 7 3.76 3.07 -3.30
C ILE A 7 3.65 2.52 -1.88
N GLY A 8 4.05 1.26 -1.71
CA GLY A 8 4.01 0.55 -0.44
C GLY A 8 5.41 0.15 0.01
N GLY A 9 5.50 -0.71 1.02
CA GLY A 9 6.80 -1.17 1.52
C GLY A 9 7.45 -0.24 2.54
N MET A 10 6.79 0.86 2.96
CA MET A 10 7.12 1.58 4.21
C MET A 10 6.79 0.79 5.48
N ASN A 11 6.20 -0.39 5.27
CA ASN A 11 6.16 -1.58 6.10
C ASN A 11 5.29 -2.57 5.28
N ARG A 12 5.76 -3.78 4.95
CA ARG A 12 5.02 -4.71 4.07
C ARG A 12 3.64 -5.05 4.65
N GLU A 13 3.59 -5.24 5.96
CA GLU A 13 2.41 -5.55 6.75
C GLU A 13 1.33 -4.48 6.59
N SER A 14 1.73 -3.21 6.54
CA SER A 14 0.81 -2.07 6.38
C SER A 14 0.25 -1.94 4.95
N THR A 15 0.92 -2.53 3.96
CA THR A 15 0.55 -2.41 2.54
C THR A 15 -0.49 -3.46 2.11
N ILE A 16 -0.47 -4.65 2.72
CA ILE A 16 -1.38 -5.76 2.40
C ILE A 16 -2.87 -5.37 2.54
N PRO A 17 -3.31 -4.69 3.62
CA PRO A 17 -4.70 -4.26 3.77
C PRO A 17 -5.19 -3.37 2.62
N TYR A 18 -4.35 -2.47 2.10
CA TYR A 18 -4.73 -1.60 0.98
C TYR A 18 -5.06 -2.40 -0.28
N TYR A 19 -4.21 -3.34 -0.66
CA TYR A 19 -4.48 -4.20 -1.81
C TYR A 19 -5.81 -4.96 -1.65
N ARG A 20 -6.06 -5.50 -0.46
CA ARG A 20 -7.29 -6.24 -0.16
C ARG A 20 -8.52 -5.33 -0.28
N THR A 21 -8.56 -4.23 0.48
CA THR A 21 -9.72 -3.32 0.52
C THR A 21 -10.05 -2.73 -0.85
N ILE A 22 -9.03 -2.40 -1.65
CA ILE A 22 -9.24 -1.87 -3.00
C ILE A 22 -9.92 -2.91 -3.91
N ASN A 23 -9.45 -4.16 -3.87
CA ASN A 23 -10.05 -5.24 -4.67
C ASN A 23 -11.45 -5.61 -4.19
N GLU A 24 -11.69 -5.62 -2.88
CA GLU A 24 -13.03 -5.83 -2.31
C GLU A 24 -14.00 -4.74 -2.78
N CYS A 25 -13.57 -3.47 -2.77
CA CYS A 25 -14.38 -2.36 -3.26
C CYS A 25 -14.73 -2.52 -4.76
N VAL A 26 -13.75 -2.89 -5.59
CA VAL A 26 -14.00 -3.13 -7.02
C VAL A 26 -14.95 -4.32 -7.25
N LYS A 27 -14.76 -5.41 -6.51
CA LYS A 27 -15.65 -6.57 -6.56
C LYS A 27 -17.07 -6.20 -6.14
N ASN A 28 -17.23 -5.39 -5.09
CA ASN A 28 -18.55 -4.97 -4.60
C ASN A 28 -19.28 -4.05 -5.60
N GLN A 29 -18.55 -3.24 -6.36
CA GLN A 29 -19.15 -2.32 -7.34
C GLN A 29 -19.44 -2.99 -8.70
N LEU A 30 -18.58 -3.89 -9.16
CA LEU A 30 -18.66 -4.47 -10.51
C LEU A 30 -19.13 -5.93 -10.52
N GLY A 31 -19.10 -6.62 -9.38
CA GLY A 31 -19.50 -8.01 -9.23
C GLY A 31 -18.53 -9.02 -9.85
N GLY A 32 -18.94 -10.28 -9.85
CA GLY A 32 -18.23 -11.38 -10.52
C GLY A 32 -16.77 -11.55 -10.06
N LEU A 33 -15.88 -11.65 -11.04
CA LEU A 33 -14.44 -11.84 -10.87
C LEU A 33 -13.65 -10.55 -11.15
N HIS A 34 -14.29 -9.39 -11.04
CA HIS A 34 -13.61 -8.11 -11.26
C HIS A 34 -12.63 -7.80 -10.13
N SER A 35 -11.42 -7.40 -10.53
CA SER A 35 -10.32 -6.97 -9.66
C SER A 35 -9.84 -5.59 -10.08
N ALA A 36 -9.17 -4.88 -9.16
CA ALA A 36 -8.62 -3.56 -9.41
C ALA A 36 -7.39 -3.62 -10.32
N LYS A 37 -7.24 -2.64 -11.22
CA LYS A 37 -6.01 -2.45 -12.02
C LYS A 37 -5.01 -1.68 -11.16
N LEU A 38 -4.02 -2.39 -10.62
CA LEU A 38 -3.08 -1.86 -9.65
C LEU A 38 -1.64 -2.06 -10.11
N ILE A 39 -0.79 -1.04 -9.88
CA ILE A 39 0.67 -1.16 -9.90
C ILE A 39 1.13 -0.89 -8.47
N LEU A 40 1.74 -1.89 -7.83
CA LEU A 40 2.35 -1.73 -6.51
C LEU A 40 3.87 -1.63 -6.66
N HIS A 41 4.41 -0.47 -6.33
CA HIS A 41 5.85 -0.30 -6.12
C HIS A 41 6.13 -0.46 -4.63
N SER A 42 6.75 -1.57 -4.24
CA SER A 42 7.16 -1.81 -2.86
C SER A 42 8.61 -1.37 -2.69
N VAL A 43 8.84 -0.38 -1.83
CA VAL A 43 10.18 0.07 -1.46
C VAL A 43 10.74 -0.78 -0.31
N ASP A 44 12.06 -0.81 -0.16
CA ASP A 44 12.68 -1.37 1.03
C ASP A 44 12.60 -0.35 2.17
N PHE A 45 11.89 -0.70 3.25
CA PHE A 45 11.76 0.18 4.41
C PHE A 45 13.10 0.43 5.10
N HIS A 46 14.03 -0.53 5.02
CA HIS A 46 15.33 -0.42 5.65
C HIS A 46 16.12 0.79 5.12
N ASP A 47 16.04 1.03 3.81
CA ASP A 47 16.69 2.18 3.15
C ASP A 47 16.03 3.51 3.54
N ILE A 48 14.73 3.51 3.82
CA ILE A 48 13.97 4.70 4.22
C ILE A 48 14.21 5.07 5.69
N GLU A 49 14.28 4.09 6.60
CA GLU A 49 14.63 4.35 8.01
C GLU A 49 16.03 4.94 8.14
N ASN A 50 17.01 4.44 7.39
CA ASN A 50 18.38 4.95 7.44
C ASN A 50 18.49 6.41 6.97
N THR A 51 17.57 6.86 6.11
CA THR A 51 17.46 8.27 5.69
C THR A 51 16.71 9.11 6.72
N ARG A 52 15.83 8.50 7.53
CA ARG A 52 15.13 9.12 8.67
C ARG A 52 15.95 9.02 9.96
N LYS A 53 17.06 9.76 10.05
CA LYS A 53 17.66 10.12 11.35
C LYS A 53 16.85 11.23 12.04
N LEU A 54 15.57 10.97 12.34
CA LEU A 54 14.79 11.75 13.29
C LEU A 54 14.30 10.79 14.37
N PRO A 55 14.62 11.04 15.65
CA PRO A 55 14.31 10.10 16.72
C PRO A 55 12.80 10.00 16.83
N LEU A 56 12.27 8.79 16.63
CA LEU A 56 10.85 8.46 16.81
C LEU A 56 10.36 8.61 18.27
N LEU A 57 11.22 9.11 19.18
CA LEU A 57 10.94 9.27 20.61
C LEU A 57 10.39 10.65 21.00
N SER A 58 10.15 11.58 20.07
CA SER A 58 9.67 12.93 20.42
C SER A 58 8.17 13.19 20.22
N ILE A 59 7.35 12.16 19.97
CA ILE A 59 5.89 12.32 19.84
C ILE A 59 5.14 11.18 20.56
N ILE A 60 5.43 11.02 21.85
CA ILE A 60 4.49 10.48 22.84
C ILE A 60 4.59 11.38 24.07
#